data_AF-A0A1H8SGM7-F1
#
_entry.id   AF-A0A1H8SGM7-F1
#
_cell.length_a   1.000
_cell.length_b   1.000
_cell.length_c   1.000
_cell.angle_alpha   90.00
_cell.angle_beta   90.00
_cell.angle_gamma   90.00
#
_symmetry.space_group_name_H-M   'P 1'
#
loop_
_entity.id
_entity.type
_entity.pdbx_description
1 polymer ?
#
loop_
_entity_poly.entity_id
_entity_poly.type
_entity_poly.pdbx_seq_one_letter_code
_entity_poly.pdbx_strand_id
1 'polypeptide(L)'
;MSTGRPSAEGRSTDWATVLEEMEGEVLAAEESLTAGRTEDIAAWGRRTADWTPPQHLGQLPMDLRERAARLLQHQLSVAEELAERILQSRQQRDLAARMSYARTRPAAAFVDRAM
;
A
#
# COMPACT_ATOMS: atom_id res chain seq x y z
N MET A 1 -10.53 26.21 34.72
CA MET A 1 -10.93 25.78 33.37
C MET A 1 -10.25 26.68 32.35
N SER A 2 -9.95 26.11 31.18
CA SER A 2 -9.14 26.64 30.08
C SER A 2 -7.62 26.39 30.20
N THR A 3 -7.22 25.14 30.00
CA THR A 3 -5.87 24.82 29.52
C THR A 3 -5.84 25.10 28.01
N GLY A 4 -5.09 26.14 27.62
CA GLY A 4 -4.77 26.40 26.23
C GLY A 4 -4.08 25.19 25.62
N ARG A 5 -4.69 24.63 24.58
CA ARG A 5 -4.15 23.54 23.77
C ARG A 5 -2.89 24.06 23.08
N PRO A 6 -1.69 23.51 23.30
CA PRO A 6 -0.53 23.94 22.54
C PRO A 6 -0.74 23.54 21.07
N SER A 7 -0.66 24.55 20.20
CA SER A 7 -0.77 24.46 18.75
C SER A 7 0.23 23.45 18.19
N ALA A 8 -0.22 22.66 17.20
CA ALA A 8 0.58 21.72 16.44
C ALA A 8 1.47 22.46 15.41
N GLU A 9 2.34 23.34 15.89
CA GLU A 9 3.28 24.10 15.05
C GLU A 9 4.68 23.50 15.18
N GLY A 10 5.11 22.80 14.11
CA GLY A 10 6.51 22.53 13.78
C GLY A 10 7.37 21.91 14.88
N ARG A 11 7.15 20.63 15.22
CA ARG A 11 8.23 19.85 15.82
C ARG A 11 9.37 19.84 14.82
N SER A 12 10.54 20.38 15.19
CA SER A 12 11.76 20.20 14.43
C SER A 12 12.00 18.69 14.35
N THR A 13 11.64 18.09 13.22
CA THR A 13 11.81 16.66 13.01
C THR A 13 13.32 16.38 13.04
N ASP A 14 13.74 15.32 13.72
CA ASP A 14 15.09 14.76 13.62
C ASP A 14 15.02 13.42 12.88
N TRP A 15 16.14 12.98 12.30
CA TRP A 15 16.22 11.72 11.55
C TRP A 15 15.72 10.52 12.36
N ALA A 16 15.96 10.49 13.68
CA ALA A 16 15.46 9.41 14.53
C ALA A 16 13.93 9.32 14.52
N THR A 17 13.24 10.47 14.60
CA THR A 17 11.77 10.52 14.56
C THR A 17 11.23 10.12 13.20
N VAL A 18 11.86 10.54 12.09
CA VAL A 18 11.45 10.11 10.74
C VAL A 18 11.54 8.61 10.60
N LEU A 19 12.66 8.02 11.03
CA LEU A 19 12.85 6.58 10.93
C LEU A 19 11.84 5.81 11.79
N GLU A 20 11.50 6.31 12.98
CA GLU A 20 10.46 5.73 13.82
C GLU A 20 9.06 5.81 13.18
N GLU A 21 8.72 6.95 12.57
CA GLU A 21 7.45 7.09 11.84
C GLU A 21 7.40 6.14 10.64
N MET A 22 8.49 6.04 9.87
CA MET A 22 8.59 5.13 8.72
C MET A 22 8.52 3.65 9.14
N GLU A 23 9.13 3.28 10.27
CA GLU A 23 8.99 1.93 10.85
C GLU A 23 7.53 1.64 11.21
N GLY A 24 6.84 2.61 11.83
CA GLY A 24 5.42 2.50 12.13
C GLY A 24 4.55 2.31 10.89
N GLU A 25 4.86 2.99 9.78
CA GLU A 25 4.15 2.80 8.51
C GLU A 25 4.35 1.40 7.93
N VAL A 26 5.56 0.82 8.04
CA VAL A 26 5.83 -0.56 7.60
C VAL A 26 4.99 -1.55 8.39
N LEU A 27 4.94 -1.41 9.72
CA LEU A 27 4.13 -2.28 10.57
C LEU A 27 2.64 -2.20 10.21
N ALA A 28 2.12 -1.01 9.93
CA ALA A 28 0.73 -0.82 9.50
C ALA A 28 0.44 -1.48 8.13
N ALA A 29 1.44 -1.49 7.23
CA ALA A 29 1.34 -2.17 5.95
C ALA A 29 1.30 -3.69 6.12
N GLU A 30 2.14 -4.25 6.99
CA GLU A 30 2.15 -5.68 7.33
C GLU A 30 0.84 -6.12 8.01
N GLU A 31 0.29 -5.28 8.90
CA GLU A 31 -1.02 -5.54 9.50
C GLU A 31 -2.12 -5.57 8.43
N SER A 32 -2.06 -4.68 7.43
CA SER A 32 -3.01 -4.67 6.30
C SER A 32 -2.91 -5.94 5.46
N LEU A 33 -1.69 -6.43 5.20
CA LEU A 33 -1.43 -7.70 4.52
C LEU A 33 -2.01 -8.88 5.31
N THR A 34 -1.75 -8.92 6.62
CA THR A 34 -2.22 -9.97 7.53
C THR A 34 -3.75 -9.99 7.64
N ALA A 35 -4.38 -8.81 7.72
CA ALA A 35 -5.83 -8.68 7.75
C ALA A 35 -6.50 -9.07 6.43
N GLY A 36 -5.76 -9.05 5.31
CA GLY A 36 -6.21 -9.54 4.00
C GLY A 36 -7.31 -8.72 3.33
N ARG A 37 -7.63 -7.53 3.85
CA ARG A 37 -8.65 -6.64 3.26
C ARG A 37 -8.10 -5.96 2.01
N THR A 38 -8.72 -6.26 0.87
CA THR A 38 -8.24 -5.82 -0.44
C THR A 38 -8.26 -4.30 -0.59
N GLU A 39 -9.25 -3.62 -0.03
CA GLU A 39 -9.38 -2.16 -0.09
C GLU A 39 -8.25 -1.46 0.67
N ASP A 40 -7.89 -1.98 1.85
CA ASP A 40 -6.81 -1.45 2.69
C ASP A 40 -5.46 -1.60 1.98
N ILE A 41 -5.21 -2.78 1.40
CA ILE A 41 -4.00 -3.06 0.62
C ILE A 41 -3.91 -2.15 -0.62
N ALA A 42 -5.03 -1.90 -1.30
CA ALA A 42 -5.06 -1.00 -2.46
C ALA A 42 -4.84 0.48 -2.09
N ALA A 43 -5.12 0.89 -0.85
CA ALA A 43 -4.90 2.25 -0.38
C ALA A 43 -3.40 2.59 -0.26
N TRP A 44 -2.56 1.61 0.07
CA TRP A 44 -1.10 1.78 0.18
C TRP A 44 -0.47 2.28 -1.13
N GLY A 45 -0.90 1.75 -2.28
CA GLY A 45 -0.38 2.20 -3.58
C GLY A 45 -0.64 3.69 -3.88
N ARG A 46 -1.71 4.29 -3.32
CA ARG A 46 -1.94 5.74 -3.41
C ARG A 46 -1.07 6.51 -2.42
N ARG A 47 -1.03 6.06 -1.16
CA ARG A 47 -0.25 6.70 -0.09
C ARG A 47 1.23 6.82 -0.45
N THR A 48 1.82 5.78 -1.04
CA THR A 48 3.23 5.81 -1.46
C THR A 48 3.52 6.87 -2.53
N ALA A 49 2.55 7.16 -3.42
CA ALA A 49 2.73 8.18 -4.46
C ALA A 49 2.76 9.61 -3.90
N ASP A 50 2.16 9.84 -2.74
CA ASP A 50 2.09 11.15 -2.09
C ASP A 50 3.26 11.40 -1.12
N TRP A 51 4.09 10.38 -0.85
CA TRP A 51 5.20 10.50 0.09
C TRP A 51 6.29 11.44 -0.43
N THR A 52 6.65 12.43 0.39
CA THR A 52 7.71 13.38 0.09
C THR A 52 8.79 13.30 1.19
N PRO A 53 10.06 13.10 0.84
CA PRO A 53 11.11 13.02 1.84
C PRO A 53 11.30 14.38 2.54
N PRO A 54 11.64 14.38 3.84
CA PRO A 54 11.88 15.60 4.60
C PRO A 54 13.10 16.35 4.06
N GLN A 55 12.88 17.54 3.48
CA GLN A 55 13.92 18.33 2.80
C GLN A 55 14.78 19.19 3.73
N HIS A 56 14.30 19.44 4.95
CA HIS A 56 14.97 20.29 5.93
C HIS A 56 15.94 19.53 6.84
N LEU A 57 15.95 18.20 6.73
CA LEU A 57 16.87 17.35 7.46
C LEU A 57 18.22 17.34 6.74
N GLY A 58 19.29 17.62 7.49
CA GLY A 58 20.66 17.52 6.99
C GLY A 58 21.04 16.08 6.65
N GLN A 59 22.33 15.78 6.59
CA GLN A 59 22.79 14.42 6.32
C GLN A 59 22.34 13.44 7.42
N LEU A 60 22.02 12.20 7.05
CA LEU A 60 21.70 11.13 7.99
C LEU A 60 22.91 10.87 8.92
N PRO A 61 22.74 10.95 10.25
CA PRO A 61 23.76 10.61 11.24
C PRO A 61 24.31 9.18 11.04
N MET A 62 25.61 9.00 11.27
CA MET A 62 26.31 7.74 10.97
C MET A 62 25.78 6.56 11.79
N ASP A 63 25.43 6.81 13.05
CA ASP A 63 24.82 5.87 13.99
C ASP A 63 23.44 5.38 13.55
N LEU A 64 22.71 6.17 12.75
CA LEU A 64 21.40 5.79 12.21
C LEU A 64 21.46 5.05 10.88
N ARG A 65 22.62 4.98 10.22
CA ARG A 65 22.76 4.37 8.88
C ARG A 65 22.36 2.89 8.84
N GLU A 66 22.80 2.12 9.84
CA GLU A 66 22.48 0.69 9.90
C GLU A 66 20.98 0.47 10.13
N ARG A 67 20.35 1.29 10.99
CA ARG A 67 18.90 1.26 11.22
C ARG A 67 18.13 1.60 9.94
N ALA A 68 18.51 2.68 9.25
CA ALA A 68 17.90 3.07 7.99
C ALA A 68 18.07 2.01 6.90
N ALA A 69 19.23 1.35 6.82
CA ALA A 69 19.48 0.29 5.85
C ALA A 69 18.59 -0.94 6.11
N ARG A 70 18.46 -1.36 7.37
CA ARG A 70 17.56 -2.46 7.75
C ARG A 70 16.10 -2.12 7.44
N LEU A 71 15.68 -0.90 7.78
CA LEU A 71 14.33 -0.41 7.48
C LEU A 71 14.06 -0.43 5.97
N LEU A 72 14.99 0.05 5.15
CA LEU A 72 14.84 0.04 3.70
C LEU A 72 14.69 -1.38 3.15
N GLN A 73 15.49 -2.34 3.63
CA GLN A 73 15.35 -3.74 3.21
C GLN A 73 13.99 -4.31 3.59
N HIS A 74 13.52 -4.02 4.79
CA HIS A 74 12.20 -4.46 5.24
C HIS A 74 11.08 -3.82 4.42
N GLN A 75 11.18 -2.52 4.12
CA GLN A 75 10.26 -1.80 3.25
C GLN A 75 10.17 -2.42 1.86
N LEU A 76 11.29 -2.81 1.26
CA LEU A 76 11.31 -3.46 -0.05
C LEU A 76 10.59 -4.83 -0.01
N SER A 77 10.85 -5.63 1.01
CA SER A 77 10.18 -6.93 1.19
C SER A 77 8.66 -6.79 1.32
N VAL A 78 8.20 -5.82 2.12
CA VAL A 78 6.76 -5.57 2.32
C VAL A 78 6.12 -4.98 1.06
N ALA A 79 6.84 -4.11 0.35
CA ALA A 79 6.36 -3.53 -0.90
C ALA A 79 6.19 -4.57 -2.00
N GLU A 80 7.09 -5.55 -2.08
CA GLU A 80 6.97 -6.69 -3.01
C GLU A 80 5.68 -7.48 -2.72
N GLU A 81 5.44 -7.85 -1.46
CA GLU A 81 4.24 -8.60 -1.07
C GLU A 81 2.95 -7.81 -1.32
N LEU A 82 2.94 -6.51 -0.99
CA LEU A 82 1.82 -5.61 -1.31
C LEU A 82 1.53 -5.58 -2.81
N ALA A 83 2.55 -5.41 -3.65
CA ALA A 83 2.40 -5.36 -5.10
C ALA A 83 1.81 -6.67 -5.64
N GLU A 84 2.33 -7.82 -5.21
CA GLU A 84 1.81 -9.12 -5.58
C GLU A 84 0.33 -9.28 -5.23
N ARG A 85 -0.05 -8.90 -4.00
CA ARG A 85 -1.42 -9.02 -3.52
C ARG A 85 -2.39 -8.11 -4.30
N ILE A 86 -1.95 -6.89 -4.64
CA ILE A 86 -2.71 -5.96 -5.49
C ILE A 86 -2.92 -6.57 -6.89
N LEU A 87 -1.89 -7.15 -7.50
CA LEU A 87 -2.00 -7.78 -8.82
C LEU A 87 -2.96 -8.98 -8.79
N GLN A 88 -2.82 -9.88 -7.82
CA GLN A 88 -3.70 -11.04 -7.67
C GLN A 88 -5.17 -10.63 -7.54
N SER A 89 -5.45 -9.62 -6.71
CA SER A 89 -6.81 -9.09 -6.53
C SER A 89 -7.40 -8.56 -7.84
N ARG A 90 -6.61 -7.82 -8.64
CA ARG A 90 -7.06 -7.31 -9.94
C ARG A 90 -7.40 -8.43 -10.92
N GLN A 91 -6.56 -9.48 -10.98
CA GLN A 91 -6.82 -10.64 -11.84
C GLN A 91 -8.10 -11.38 -11.45
N GLN A 92 -8.33 -11.58 -10.13
CA GLN A 92 -9.55 -12.21 -9.63
C GLN A 92 -10.81 -11.41 -10.01
N ARG A 93 -10.76 -10.07 -9.90
CA ARG A 93 -11.87 -9.19 -10.29
C ARG A 93 -12.15 -9.24 -11.80
N ASP A 94 -11.11 -9.21 -12.64
CA ASP A 94 -11.26 -9.30 -14.10
C ASP A 94 -11.85 -10.66 -14.53
N LEU A 95 -11.38 -11.76 -13.93
CA LEU A 95 -11.94 -13.09 -14.19
C LEU A 95 -13.42 -13.17 -13.80
N ALA A 96 -13.77 -12.70 -12.60
CA ALA A 96 -15.16 -12.68 -12.14
C ALA A 96 -16.08 -11.85 -13.05
N ALA A 97 -15.60 -10.70 -13.53
CA ALA A 97 -16.32 -9.88 -14.49
C ALA A 97 -16.57 -10.64 -15.81
N ARG A 98 -15.53 -11.29 -16.37
CA ARG A 98 -15.66 -12.09 -17.61
C ARG A 98 -16.65 -13.24 -17.46
N MET A 99 -16.63 -13.96 -16.34
CA MET A 99 -17.59 -15.05 -16.07
C MET A 99 -19.04 -14.52 -15.98
N SER A 100 -19.25 -13.36 -15.36
CA SER A 100 -20.56 -12.71 -15.28
C SER A 100 -21.11 -12.36 -16.67
N TYR A 101 -20.29 -11.78 -17.54
CA TYR A 101 -20.69 -11.46 -18.92
C TYR A 101 -20.89 -12.71 -19.78
N ALA A 102 -20.07 -13.76 -19.60
CA ALA A 102 -20.23 -15.03 -20.32
C ALA A 102 -21.58 -15.71 -20.03
N ARG A 103 -22.12 -15.56 -18.82
CA ARG A 103 -23.45 -16.08 -18.44
C ARG A 103 -24.61 -15.38 -19.16
N THR A 104 -24.38 -14.19 -19.70
CA THR A 104 -25.39 -13.37 -20.38
C THR A 104 -25.34 -13.52 -21.91
N ARG A 105 -24.31 -14.18 -22.46
CA ARG A 105 -24.20 -14.38 -23.90
C ARG A 105 -25.14 -15.52 -24.33
N PRO A 106 -26.13 -15.30 -25.22
CA PRO A 106 -26.95 -16.39 -25.72
C PRO A 106 -26.05 -17.40 -26.44
N ALA A 107 -26.16 -18.67 -26.07
CA ALA A 107 -25.46 -19.75 -26.75
C ALA A 107 -25.86 -19.74 -28.24
N ALA A 108 -24.87 -19.86 -29.13
CA ALA A 108 -25.14 -19.96 -30.56
C ALA A 108 -26.05 -21.18 -30.81
N ALA A 109 -27.31 -20.93 -31.15
CA ALA A 109 -28.23 -21.98 -31.55
C ALA A 109 -27.92 -22.35 -33.01
N PHE A 110 -27.38 -23.55 -33.20
CA PHE A 110 -27.24 -24.11 -34.55
C PHE A 110 -28.63 -24.53 -35.04
N VAL A 111 -29.10 -23.87 -36.10
CA VAL A 111 -30.33 -24.27 -36.80
C VAL A 111 -29.93 -25.27 -37.87
N ASP A 112 -30.28 -26.55 -37.66
CA ASP A 112 -30.18 -27.56 -38.71
C ASP A 112 -31.29 -27.29 -39.75
N ARG A 113 -30.89 -27.01 -40.98
CA ARG A 113 -31.81 -26.88 -42.11
C ARG A 113 -31.76 -28.15 -42.93
N ALA A 114 -32.64 -29.10 -42.59
CA ALA A 114 -32.95 -30.22 -43.47
C ALA A 114 -33.74 -29.72 -44.69
N MET A 115 -33.24 -30.03 -45.90
CA MET A 115 -34.02 -30.07 -47.14
C MET A 115 -34.38 -31.52 -47.45
#